data_AF-A0A1J3GG57-F1
#
_entry.id   AF-A0A1J3GG57-F1
#
_cell.length_a   1.000
_cell.length_b   1.000
_cell.length_c   1.000
_cell.angle_alpha   90.00
_cell.angle_beta   90.00
_cell.angle_gamma   90.00
#
_symmetry.space_group_name_H-M   'P 1'
#
loop_
_entity.id
_entity.type
_entity.pdbx_description
1 polymer ?
#
loop_
_entity_poly.entity_id
_entity_poly.type
_entity_poly.pdbx_seq_one_letter_code
_entity_poly.pdbx_strand_id
1 'polypeptide(L)'
;MKTTLLLDLTAAMSLLLCVALLSPSLVSGDPERRTSMTLVRGAAALGAFCLDGSLPAYNLDRGFGAGSNNWLLQFEGGGWCNDIASCVDRSMTFRGSTRLMSKTVVFSGILSNNASLNPDFYNWNRVRLRYCDGGSFAGDTQFGNGTSLLYFR
;
A
#
# COMPACT_ATOMS: atom_id res chain seq x y z
N MET A 1 -13.49 -61.66 18.05
CA MET A 1 -14.23 -60.69 17.20
C MET A 1 -14.41 -59.31 17.84
N LYS A 2 -14.65 -59.15 19.16
CA LYS A 2 -14.82 -57.82 19.79
C LYS A 2 -13.54 -57.00 19.97
N THR A 3 -12.40 -57.64 20.24
CA THR A 3 -11.11 -56.97 20.51
C THR A 3 -10.47 -56.37 19.26
N THR A 4 -10.57 -57.03 18.11
CA THR A 4 -10.06 -56.54 16.82
C THR A 4 -10.76 -55.25 16.40
N LEU A 5 -12.09 -55.20 16.57
CA LEU A 5 -12.92 -54.04 16.23
C LEU A 5 -12.56 -52.79 17.05
N LEU A 6 -12.20 -52.98 18.33
CA LEU A 6 -11.76 -51.90 19.22
C LEU A 6 -10.38 -51.34 18.84
N LEU A 7 -9.44 -52.21 18.46
CA LEU A 7 -8.12 -51.82 17.95
C LEU A 7 -8.24 -51.02 16.65
N ASP A 8 -9.09 -51.48 15.72
CA ASP A 8 -9.35 -50.80 14.45
C ASP A 8 -9.99 -49.41 14.65
N LEU A 9 -10.93 -49.26 15.60
CA LEU A 9 -11.50 -47.97 15.95
C LEU A 9 -10.47 -47.00 16.55
N THR A 10 -9.59 -47.48 17.44
CA THR A 10 -8.56 -46.63 18.05
C THR A 10 -7.50 -46.18 17.05
N ALA A 11 -7.12 -47.05 16.11
CA ALA A 11 -6.20 -46.71 15.03
C ALA A 11 -6.82 -45.71 14.05
N ALA A 12 -8.09 -45.91 13.68
CA ALA A 12 -8.83 -44.98 12.82
C ALA A 12 -8.99 -43.60 13.47
N MET A 13 -9.34 -43.54 14.76
CA MET A 13 -9.45 -42.27 15.51
C MET A 13 -8.11 -41.56 15.62
N SER A 14 -7.01 -42.28 15.87
CA SER A 14 -5.67 -41.70 15.96
C SER A 14 -5.21 -41.16 14.60
N LEU A 15 -5.52 -41.86 13.50
CA LEU A 15 -5.21 -41.41 12.15
C LEU A 15 -6.02 -40.16 11.77
N LEU A 16 -7.31 -40.11 12.11
CA LEU A 16 -8.18 -38.94 11.92
C LEU A 16 -7.70 -37.72 12.72
N LEU A 17 -7.23 -37.91 13.95
CA LEU A 17 -6.66 -36.83 14.77
C LEU A 17 -5.34 -36.32 14.18
N CYS A 18 -4.48 -37.23 13.70
CA CYS A 18 -3.24 -36.86 13.00
C CYS A 18 -3.52 -36.09 11.70
N VAL A 19 -4.51 -36.50 10.90
CA VAL A 19 -4.87 -35.78 9.66
C VAL A 19 -5.45 -34.40 9.98
N ALA A 20 -6.24 -34.24 11.06
CA ALA A 20 -6.74 -32.93 11.49
C ALA A 20 -5.62 -31.99 12.00
N LEU A 21 -4.59 -32.54 12.66
CA LEU A 21 -3.44 -31.78 13.16
C LEU A 21 -2.36 -31.51 12.09
N LEU A 22 -2.28 -32.36 11.05
CA LEU A 22 -1.36 -32.24 9.91
C LEU A 22 -2.01 -31.57 8.69
N SER A 23 -3.30 -31.23 8.77
CA SER A 23 -3.94 -30.38 7.77
C SER A 23 -3.20 -29.04 7.78
N PRO A 24 -2.53 -28.65 6.68
CA PRO A 24 -2.15 -27.26 6.55
C PRO A 24 -3.48 -26.51 6.66
N SER A 25 -3.60 -25.64 7.65
CA SER A 25 -4.68 -24.66 7.64
C SER A 25 -4.66 -24.08 6.24
N LEU A 26 -5.73 -24.24 5.47
CA LEU A 26 -5.89 -23.51 4.24
C LEU A 26 -5.73 -22.06 4.67
N VAL A 27 -4.56 -21.48 4.41
CA VAL A 27 -4.33 -20.05 4.52
C VAL A 27 -5.24 -19.51 3.44
N SER A 28 -6.48 -19.24 3.80
CA SER A 28 -7.35 -18.36 3.06
C SER A 28 -6.61 -17.04 3.11
N GLY A 29 -5.80 -16.80 2.07
CA GLY A 29 -5.26 -15.47 1.83
C GLY A 29 -6.48 -14.58 1.71
N ASP A 30 -6.71 -13.76 2.74
CA ASP A 30 -7.72 -12.70 2.70
C ASP A 30 -7.52 -11.97 1.35
N PRO A 31 -8.51 -11.95 0.45
CA PRO A 31 -8.33 -11.36 -0.87
C PRO A 31 -7.77 -9.95 -0.69
N GLU A 32 -6.55 -9.73 -1.21
CA GLU A 32 -5.76 -8.54 -0.95
C GLU A 32 -6.60 -7.27 -1.14
N ARG A 33 -6.94 -6.61 -0.03
CA ARG A 33 -7.82 -5.46 -0.02
C ARG A 33 -7.18 -4.32 -0.81
N ARG A 34 -7.78 -3.98 -1.96
CA ARG A 34 -7.36 -2.84 -2.78
C ARG A 34 -7.85 -1.53 -2.17
N THR A 35 -6.90 -0.63 -1.91
CA THR A 35 -7.17 0.70 -1.37
C THR A 35 -7.14 1.73 -2.50
N SER A 36 -8.21 2.49 -2.65
CA SER A 36 -8.35 3.50 -3.71
C SER A 36 -7.49 4.74 -3.46
N MET A 37 -7.04 5.37 -4.55
CA MET A 37 -6.30 6.62 -4.53
C MET A 37 -7.26 7.80 -4.39
N THR A 38 -6.92 8.72 -3.49
CA THR A 38 -7.64 9.96 -3.24
C THR A 38 -6.76 11.14 -3.63
N LEU A 39 -7.26 11.99 -4.54
CA LEU A 39 -6.61 13.27 -4.85
C LEU A 39 -6.85 14.25 -3.70
N VAL A 40 -5.83 15.02 -3.33
CA VAL A 40 -5.94 16.06 -2.29
C VAL A 40 -6.72 17.24 -2.86
N ARG A 41 -8.01 17.31 -2.52
CA ARG A 41 -8.88 18.41 -2.94
C ARG A 41 -8.37 19.73 -2.35
N GLY A 42 -8.34 20.78 -3.16
CA GLY A 42 -7.85 22.09 -2.75
C GLY A 42 -6.32 22.26 -2.76
N ALA A 43 -5.54 21.22 -3.05
CA ALA A 43 -4.07 21.31 -3.10
C ALA A 43 -3.55 22.38 -4.07
N ALA A 44 -4.23 22.59 -5.20
CA ALA A 44 -3.87 23.64 -6.16
C ALA A 44 -3.94 25.06 -5.56
N ALA A 45 -4.89 25.32 -4.64
CA ALA A 45 -4.98 26.62 -3.96
C ALA A 45 -3.81 26.85 -2.99
N LEU A 46 -3.12 25.78 -2.58
CA LEU A 46 -1.91 25.81 -1.76
C LEU A 46 -0.63 25.69 -2.59
N GLY A 47 -0.73 25.66 -3.93
CA GLY A 47 0.43 25.51 -4.81
C GLY A 47 1.04 24.11 -4.85
N ALA A 48 0.36 23.09 -4.33
CA ALA A 48 0.86 21.72 -4.27
C ALA A 48 0.46 20.91 -5.51
N PHE A 49 1.45 20.34 -6.19
CA PHE A 49 1.32 19.65 -7.47
C PHE A 49 2.35 18.53 -7.61
N CYS A 50 2.06 17.54 -8.45
CA CYS A 50 3.06 16.65 -9.01
C CYS A 50 3.89 17.36 -10.08
N LEU A 51 4.99 16.74 -10.55
CA LEU A 51 5.85 17.28 -11.60
C LEU A 51 5.09 17.81 -12.82
N ASP A 52 4.05 17.11 -13.28
CA ASP A 52 3.23 17.47 -14.44
C ASP A 52 2.11 18.50 -14.15
N GLY A 53 2.00 19.00 -12.92
CA GLY A 53 0.90 19.89 -12.50
C GLY A 53 -0.40 19.17 -12.13
N SER A 54 -0.44 17.83 -12.10
CA SER A 54 -1.57 17.10 -11.52
C SER A 54 -1.61 17.25 -9.99
N LEU A 55 -2.78 17.02 -9.38
CA LEU A 55 -2.91 17.13 -7.93
C LEU A 55 -2.17 15.98 -7.22
N PRO A 56 -1.55 16.22 -6.05
CA PRO A 56 -0.99 15.16 -5.22
C PRO A 56 -2.09 14.23 -4.70
N ALA A 57 -1.68 13.03 -4.28
CA ALA A 57 -2.61 11.98 -3.91
C ALA A 57 -2.11 11.09 -2.77
N TYR A 58 -3.02 10.36 -2.14
CA TYR A 58 -2.72 9.34 -1.15
C TYR A 58 -3.68 8.15 -1.26
N ASN A 59 -3.28 7.01 -0.75
CA ASN A 59 -4.19 5.90 -0.44
C ASN A 59 -4.39 5.84 1.07
N LEU A 60 -5.61 5.56 1.52
CA LEU A 60 -5.94 5.51 2.93
C LEU A 60 -6.80 4.29 3.21
N ASP A 61 -6.33 3.48 4.16
CA ASP A 61 -7.13 2.46 4.81
C ASP A 61 -7.43 2.89 6.25
N ARG A 62 -8.72 2.98 6.59
CA ARG A 62 -9.17 3.49 7.90
C ARG A 62 -8.90 2.47 9.00
N GLY A 63 -8.40 2.97 10.12
CA GLY A 63 -8.21 2.18 11.33
C GLY A 63 -9.52 1.79 11.99
N PHE A 64 -9.45 0.85 12.92
CA PHE A 64 -10.61 0.34 13.67
C PHE A 64 -10.23 -0.01 15.10
N GLY A 65 -11.24 -0.13 15.97
CA GLY A 65 -11.05 -0.45 17.39
C GLY A 65 -10.08 0.54 18.08
N ALA A 66 -9.15 0.00 18.86
CA ALA A 66 -8.16 0.79 19.61
C ALA A 66 -7.19 1.58 18.70
N GLY A 67 -6.98 1.15 17.45
CA GLY A 67 -6.11 1.83 16.50
C GLY A 67 -6.78 2.96 15.71
N SER A 68 -8.09 3.19 15.88
CA SER A 68 -8.88 4.15 15.10
C SER A 68 -8.39 5.61 15.19
N ASN A 69 -7.66 5.97 16.25
CA ASN A 69 -7.07 7.30 16.44
C ASN A 69 -5.56 7.36 16.18
N ASN A 70 -4.92 6.23 15.83
CA ASN A 70 -3.50 6.17 15.54
C ASN A 70 -3.27 6.21 14.02
N TRP A 71 -2.09 6.70 13.62
CA TRP A 71 -1.78 6.98 12.22
C TRP A 71 -0.39 6.48 11.84
N LEU A 72 -0.32 5.78 10.71
CA LEU A 72 0.92 5.37 10.05
C LEU A 72 0.96 5.99 8.66
N LEU A 73 1.92 6.88 8.43
CA LEU A 73 2.13 7.54 7.15
C LEU A 73 3.39 6.97 6.48
N GLN A 74 3.20 6.27 5.36
CA GLN A 74 4.28 5.78 4.51
C GLN A 74 4.46 6.72 3.32
N PHE A 75 5.68 7.20 3.13
CA PHE A 75 6.09 7.93 1.93
C PHE A 75 6.51 6.92 0.87
N GLU A 76 5.83 6.92 -0.28
CA GLU A 76 6.21 6.06 -1.42
C GLU A 76 7.61 6.46 -1.92
N GLY A 77 8.44 5.47 -2.25
CA GLY A 77 9.76 5.70 -2.82
C GLY A 77 9.77 5.72 -4.35
N GLY A 78 10.93 5.96 -4.96
CA GLY A 78 11.03 5.87 -6.41
C GLY A 78 12.25 6.48 -7.09
N GLY A 79 13.31 6.81 -6.33
CA GLY A 79 14.42 7.62 -6.85
C GLY A 79 13.99 9.03 -7.23
N TRP A 80 14.88 9.82 -7.84
CA TRP A 80 14.62 11.20 -8.25
C TRP A 80 15.03 11.41 -9.71
N CYS A 81 14.73 12.57 -10.28
CA CYS A 81 15.34 13.04 -11.53
C CYS A 81 16.50 13.98 -11.20
N ASN A 82 17.56 13.98 -12.01
CA ASN A 82 18.83 14.65 -11.68
C ASN A 82 19.03 15.98 -12.41
N ASP A 83 18.27 16.23 -13.46
CA ASP A 83 18.33 17.43 -14.28
C ASP A 83 16.97 17.73 -14.91
N ILE A 84 16.82 18.91 -15.51
CA ILE A 84 15.56 19.34 -16.11
C ILE A 84 15.07 18.36 -17.19
N ALA A 85 15.97 17.86 -18.04
CA ALA A 85 15.59 16.94 -19.11
C ALA A 85 14.99 15.64 -18.55
N SER A 86 15.70 15.00 -17.60
CA SER A 86 15.22 13.79 -16.93
C SER A 86 13.95 14.04 -16.10
N CYS A 87 13.75 15.24 -15.55
CA CYS A 87 12.50 15.59 -14.86
C CYS A 87 11.32 15.80 -15.83
N VAL A 88 11.56 16.37 -17.01
CA VAL A 88 10.56 16.44 -18.08
C VAL A 88 10.15 15.03 -18.50
N ASP A 89 11.11 14.14 -18.76
CA ASP A 89 10.81 12.74 -19.11
C ASP A 89 10.02 12.04 -18.01
N ARG A 90 10.42 12.25 -16.75
CA ARG A 90 9.76 11.67 -15.60
C ARG A 90 8.33 12.18 -15.39
N SER A 91 8.06 13.45 -15.68
CA SER A 91 6.72 14.05 -15.58
C SER A 91 5.68 13.31 -16.43
N MET A 92 6.13 12.69 -17.53
CA MET A 92 5.31 11.90 -18.45
C MET A 92 5.11 10.44 -18.00
N THR A 93 5.43 10.11 -16.74
CA THR A 93 5.30 8.75 -16.20
C THR A 93 4.42 8.72 -14.94
N PHE A 94 4.09 7.52 -14.48
CA PHE A 94 3.40 7.33 -13.19
C PHE A 94 4.18 7.86 -11.98
N ARG A 95 5.48 8.18 -12.11
CA ARG A 95 6.30 8.74 -11.04
C ARG A 95 6.38 10.27 -11.05
N GLY A 96 5.73 10.92 -12.01
CA GLY A 96 5.63 12.38 -12.10
C GLY A 96 4.21 12.90 -12.31
N SER A 97 3.24 12.00 -12.47
CA SER A 97 1.84 12.37 -12.73
C SER A 97 0.86 11.41 -12.06
N THR A 98 -0.05 11.93 -11.24
CA THR A 98 -1.17 11.14 -10.69
C THR A 98 -2.19 10.76 -11.76
N ARG A 99 -2.18 11.40 -12.93
CA ARG A 99 -3.00 10.99 -14.08
C ARG A 99 -2.58 9.61 -14.57
N LEU A 100 -1.28 9.31 -14.52
CA LEU A 100 -0.67 8.08 -15.02
C LEU A 100 -0.47 7.00 -13.94
N MET A 101 -0.71 7.31 -12.67
CA MET A 101 -0.66 6.33 -11.58
C MET A 101 -1.81 5.33 -11.59
N SER A 102 -1.54 4.12 -11.09
CA SER A 102 -2.59 3.18 -10.70
C SER A 102 -3.54 3.82 -9.70
N LYS A 103 -4.84 3.62 -9.89
CA LYS A 103 -5.88 4.21 -9.03
C LYS A 103 -6.14 3.39 -7.77
N THR A 104 -5.59 2.18 -7.69
CA THR A 104 -5.68 1.33 -6.49
C THR A 104 -4.33 0.72 -6.18
N VAL A 105 -4.09 0.44 -4.90
CA VAL A 105 -2.90 -0.26 -4.42
C VAL A 105 -3.30 -1.32 -3.41
N VAL A 106 -2.52 -2.39 -3.33
CA VAL A 106 -2.57 -3.32 -2.21
C VAL A 106 -1.58 -2.85 -1.14
N PHE A 107 -2.03 -2.87 0.11
CA PHE A 107 -1.16 -2.63 1.26
C PHE A 107 -0.57 -3.94 1.77
N SER A 108 0.75 -3.92 1.98
CA SER A 108 1.54 -5.07 2.42
C SER A 108 2.59 -4.64 3.45
N GLY A 109 3.24 -5.61 4.09
CA GLY A 109 4.23 -5.36 5.16
C GLY A 109 3.61 -4.52 6.28
N ILE A 110 4.31 -3.46 6.68
CA ILE A 110 3.87 -2.54 7.74
C ILE A 110 2.54 -1.81 7.44
N LEU A 111 2.07 -1.80 6.19
CA LEU A 111 0.76 -1.25 5.83
C LEU A 111 -0.36 -2.32 5.80
N SER A 112 -0.04 -3.60 5.97
CA SER A 112 -1.05 -4.67 5.94
C SER A 112 -2.08 -4.50 7.06
N ASN A 113 -3.33 -4.83 6.77
CA ASN A 113 -4.41 -4.96 7.77
C ASN A 113 -4.45 -6.34 8.43
N ASN A 114 -3.55 -7.26 8.05
CA ASN A 114 -3.45 -8.58 8.64
C ASN A 114 -2.54 -8.55 9.87
N ALA A 115 -3.09 -8.86 11.05
CA ALA A 115 -2.36 -8.85 12.31
C ALA A 115 -1.15 -9.81 12.34
N SER A 116 -1.18 -10.91 11.59
CA SER A 116 -0.03 -11.83 11.51
C SER A 116 1.14 -11.25 10.69
N LEU A 117 0.86 -10.29 9.80
CA LEU A 117 1.88 -9.62 8.98
C LEU A 117 2.29 -8.25 9.54
N ASN A 118 1.40 -7.61 10.30
CA ASN A 118 1.56 -6.28 10.88
C ASN A 118 1.02 -6.23 12.31
N PRO A 119 1.64 -6.94 13.27
CA PRO A 119 1.08 -7.10 14.62
C PRO A 119 0.85 -5.78 15.36
N ASP A 120 1.68 -4.77 15.06
CA ASP A 120 1.66 -3.49 15.78
C ASP A 120 0.66 -2.48 15.21
N PHE A 121 0.46 -2.45 13.89
CA PHE A 121 -0.26 -1.37 13.20
C PHE A 121 -1.46 -1.84 12.34
N TYR A 122 -1.82 -3.13 12.34
CA TYR A 122 -2.89 -3.67 11.50
C TYR A 122 -4.27 -3.03 11.70
N ASN A 123 -4.51 -2.35 12.83
CA ASN A 123 -5.76 -1.65 13.13
C ASN A 123 -5.63 -0.12 13.15
N TRP A 124 -4.47 0.44 12.81
CA TRP A 124 -4.24 1.89 12.70
C TRP A 124 -4.83 2.48 11.41
N ASN A 125 -4.98 3.80 11.32
CA ASN A 125 -5.14 4.44 10.01
C ASN A 125 -3.83 4.35 9.25
N ARG A 126 -3.85 3.71 8.09
CA ARG A 126 -2.66 3.46 7.28
C ARG A 126 -2.75 4.26 5.99
N VAL A 127 -1.74 5.08 5.75
CA VAL A 127 -1.71 6.01 4.62
C VAL A 127 -0.46 5.75 3.79
N ARG A 128 -0.62 5.63 2.47
CA ARG A 128 0.49 5.71 1.51
C ARG A 128 0.38 7.04 0.78
N LEU A 129 1.33 7.93 1.04
CA LEU A 129 1.50 9.18 0.30
C LEU A 129 2.12 8.85 -1.06
N ARG A 130 1.47 9.26 -2.16
CA ARG A 130 1.93 8.96 -3.52
C ARG A 130 3.10 9.86 -3.88
N TYR A 131 4.14 9.27 -4.44
CA TYR A 131 5.35 9.99 -4.82
C TYR A 131 5.29 10.47 -6.27
N CYS A 132 5.32 11.80 -6.49
CA CYS A 132 5.19 12.39 -7.81
C CYS A 132 5.95 13.71 -8.04
N ASP A 133 6.74 14.17 -7.07
CA ASP A 133 7.48 15.44 -7.11
C ASP A 133 8.88 15.29 -7.72
N GLY A 134 9.40 14.06 -7.78
CA GLY A 134 10.70 13.77 -8.38
C GLY A 134 11.91 14.29 -7.61
N GLY A 135 11.71 14.87 -6.43
CA GLY A 135 12.72 15.46 -5.56
C GLY A 135 12.75 14.86 -4.15
N SER A 136 12.27 13.63 -3.98
CA SER A 136 12.22 12.93 -2.68
C SER A 136 11.49 13.72 -1.58
N PHE A 137 10.40 14.40 -1.91
CA PHE A 137 9.60 15.24 -0.99
C PHE A 137 10.36 16.44 -0.42
N ALA A 138 11.42 16.91 -1.09
CA ALA A 138 12.24 18.03 -0.63
C ALA A 138 12.13 19.30 -1.49
N GLY A 139 11.36 19.26 -2.59
CA GLY A 139 11.22 20.38 -3.51
C GLY A 139 10.24 21.45 -3.02
N ASP A 140 10.55 22.72 -3.28
CA ASP A 140 9.61 23.84 -3.14
C ASP A 140 9.80 24.89 -4.24
N THR A 141 9.92 24.42 -5.49
CA THR A 141 10.23 25.29 -6.64
C THR A 141 9.45 24.90 -7.88
N GLN A 142 9.46 25.77 -8.88
CA GLN A 142 8.95 25.47 -10.20
C GLN A 142 9.98 25.86 -11.25
N PHE A 143 10.03 25.09 -12.34
CA PHE A 143 10.85 25.40 -13.50
C PHE A 143 9.95 25.64 -14.71
N GLY A 144 10.21 26.72 -15.46
CA GLY A 144 9.52 27.01 -16.70
C GLY A 144 10.41 27.69 -17.73
N ASN A 145 10.38 27.24 -18.97
CA ASN A 145 11.15 27.81 -20.10
C ASN A 145 10.27 28.18 -21.31
N GLY A 146 8.94 28.22 -21.12
CA GLY A 146 7.96 28.49 -22.19
C GLY A 146 7.48 27.27 -22.96
N THR A 147 8.24 26.17 -22.96
CA THR A 147 7.83 24.88 -23.57
C THR A 147 7.50 23.81 -22.53
N SER A 148 8.22 23.80 -21.41
CA SER A 148 8.01 22.89 -20.28
C SER A 148 7.71 23.68 -19.01
N LEU A 149 6.84 23.12 -18.17
CA LEU A 149 6.55 23.61 -16.81
C LEU A 149 6.59 22.41 -15.87
N LEU A 150 7.43 22.49 -14.84
CA LEU A 150 7.60 21.46 -13.83
C LEU A 150 7.35 22.04 -12.44
N TYR A 151 6.72 21.24 -11.58
CA TYR A 151 6.47 21.57 -10.17
C TYR A 151 7.23 20.59 -9.27
N PHE A 152 8.13 21.11 -8.44
CA PHE A 152 8.83 20.36 -7.40
C PHE A 152 8.22 20.78 -6.06
N ARG A 153 7.25 20.01 -5.54
CA ARG A 153 6.39 20.35 -4.38
C ARG A 153 6.15 19.16 -3.46
#